data_AF-R9MCI0-F1
#
_entry.id   AF-R9MCI0-F1
#
_cell.length_a   1.000
_cell.length_b   1.000
_cell.length_c   1.000
_cell.angle_alpha   90.00
_cell.angle_beta   90.00
_cell.angle_gamma   90.00
#
_symmetry.space_group_name_H-M   'P 1'
#
loop_
_entity.id
_entity.type
_entity.pdbx_description
1 polymer ?
#
loop_
_entity_poly.entity_id
_entity_poly.type
_entity_poly.pdbx_seq_one_letter_code
_entity_poly.pdbx_strand_id
1 'polypeptide(L)' 'MNLKNGQITVGEVLSNPNARALLQREYPALLNHPMLGMARGMTLNQVLGMARGKVSQQQVNRLFEQLSRI' A
#
# COMPACT_ATOMS: atom_id res chain seq x y z
N MET A 1 9.65 -7.44 -2.80
CA MET A 1 10.35 -6.69 -1.73
C MET A 1 9.92 -7.26 -0.39
N ASN A 2 10.68 -7.04 0.69
CA ASN A 2 10.26 -7.53 2.00
C ASN A 2 9.16 -6.64 2.58
N LEU A 3 7.92 -7.12 2.53
CA LEU A 3 6.75 -6.42 3.06
C LEU A 3 6.60 -6.55 4.57
N LYS A 4 7.48 -7.29 5.24
CA LYS A 4 7.45 -7.53 6.68
C LYS A 4 6.04 -7.97 7.16
N ASN A 5 5.37 -8.83 6.38
CA ASN A 5 3.98 -9.24 6.61
C ASN A 5 2.97 -8.07 6.75
N GLY A 6 3.20 -6.97 6.03
CA GLY A 6 2.35 -5.78 6.07
C GLY A 6 2.69 -4.78 7.17
N GLN A 7 3.79 -5.01 7.89
CA GLN A 7 4.35 -4.06 8.84
C GLN A 7 5.16 -2.96 8.15
N ILE A 8 5.49 -3.13 6.87
CA ILE A 8 6.12 -2.07 6.09
C ILE A 8 5.24 -0.81 6.06
N THR A 9 5.86 0.34 6.23
CA THR A 9 5.15 1.62 6.17
C THR A 9 4.78 1.99 4.74
N VAL A 10 3.69 2.73 4.54
CA VAL A 10 3.38 3.26 3.21
C VAL A 10 4.51 4.15 2.73
N GLY A 11 5.20 4.87 3.62
CA GLY A 11 6.42 5.61 3.31
C GLY A 11 7.51 4.74 2.71
N GLU A 12 7.86 3.62 3.35
CA GLU A 12 8.84 2.65 2.82
C GLU A 12 8.39 2.06 1.47
N VAL A 13 7.10 1.74 1.30
CA VAL A 13 6.57 1.24 0.02
C VAL A 13 6.69 2.31 -1.08
N LEU A 14 6.35 3.57 -0.78
CA LEU A 14 6.44 4.67 -1.74
C LEU A 14 7.87 5.10 -2.06
N SER A 15 8.82 4.86 -1.15
CA SER A 15 10.25 5.06 -1.38
C SER A 15 10.81 4.06 -2.39
N ASN A 16 10.15 2.91 -2.59
CA ASN A 16 10.52 1.97 -3.64
C ASN A 16 9.86 2.38 -4.98
N PRO A 17 10.63 2.73 -6.03
CA PRO A 17 10.08 3.18 -7.29
C PRO A 17 9.20 2.13 -7.99
N ASN A 18 9.53 0.84 -7.86
CA ASN A 18 8.72 -0.25 -8.44
C ASN A 18 7.36 -0.37 -7.74
N ALA A 19 7.35 -0.30 -6.42
CA ALA A 19 6.12 -0.38 -5.64
C ALA A 19 5.26 0.88 -5.80
N ARG A 20 5.88 2.06 -5.89
CA ARG A 20 5.20 3.30 -6.22
C ARG A 20 4.54 3.24 -7.60
N ALA A 21 5.22 2.72 -8.62
CA ALA A 21 4.66 2.55 -9.96
C ALA A 21 3.47 1.59 -9.96
N LEU A 22 3.58 0.46 -9.23
CA LEU A 22 2.48 -0.48 -9.06
C LEU A 22 1.26 0.18 -8.38
N LEU A 23 1.48 0.87 -7.25
CA LEU A 23 0.42 1.60 -6.54
C LEU A 23 -0.18 2.71 -7.39
N GLN A 24 0.60 3.40 -8.20
CA GLN A 24 0.10 4.45 -9.09
C GLN A 24 -0.80 3.89 -10.19
N ARG A 25 -0.46 2.70 -10.71
CA ARG A 25 -1.21 2.03 -11.77
C ARG A 25 -2.50 1.38 -11.25
N GLU A 26 -2.42 0.65 -10.15
CA GLU A 26 -3.56 -0.11 -9.60
C GLU A 26 -4.42 0.72 -8.64
N TYR A 27 -3.80 1.65 -7.89
CA TYR A 27 -4.44 2.42 -6.82
C TYR A 27 -4.07 3.92 -6.84
N PRO A 28 -4.25 4.64 -7.96
CA PRO A 28 -3.93 6.07 -8.05
C PRO A 28 -4.66 6.92 -6.99
N ALA A 29 -5.85 6.47 -6.58
CA ALA A 29 -6.64 7.11 -5.51
C ALA A 29 -5.94 7.10 -4.14
N LEU A 30 -5.10 6.10 -3.85
CA LEU A 30 -4.31 6.08 -2.61
C LEU A 30 -3.23 7.16 -2.63
N LEU A 31 -2.58 7.37 -3.79
CA LEU A 31 -1.54 8.39 -3.96
C LEU A 31 -2.09 9.82 -3.99
N ASN A 32 -3.31 10.01 -4.49
CA ASN A 32 -3.97 11.31 -4.49
C ASN A 32 -4.77 11.58 -3.21
N HIS A 33 -4.70 10.71 -2.20
CA HIS A 33 -5.46 10.91 -0.97
C HIS A 33 -4.87 12.08 -0.16
N PRO A 34 -5.67 13.04 0.34
CA PRO A 34 -5.18 14.17 1.13
C PRO A 34 -4.45 13.71 2.42
N MET A 35 -4.79 12.52 2.92
CA MET A 35 -4.11 11.90 4.05
C MET A 35 -2.86 11.09 3.67
N LEU A 36 -2.35 11.15 2.44
CA LEU A 36 -1.14 10.40 2.05
C LEU A 36 0.05 10.77 2.94
N GLY A 37 0.19 12.04 3.31
CA GLY A 37 1.23 12.49 4.24
C GLY A 37 1.16 11.80 5.60
N MET A 38 -0.04 11.55 6.11
CA MET A 38 -0.26 10.81 7.36
C MET A 38 -0.08 9.29 7.15
N ALA A 39 -0.61 8.76 6.04
CA ALA A 39 -0.51 7.35 5.69
C ALA A 39 0.95 6.90 5.52
N ARG A 40 1.86 7.79 5.10
CA ARG A 40 3.30 7.51 5.00
C ARG A 40 3.91 7.00 6.30
N GLY A 41 3.47 7.49 7.45
CA GLY A 41 3.91 7.03 8.77
C GLY A 41 3.18 5.78 9.27
N MET A 42 2.12 5.37 8.59
CA MET A 42 1.32 4.19 8.95
C MET A 42 1.82 2.95 8.23
N THR A 43 1.59 1.79 8.84
CA THR A 43 1.86 0.50 8.20
C THR A 43 0.83 0.22 7.12
N LEU A 44 1.21 -0.57 6.12
CA LEU A 44 0.31 -1.00 5.07
C LEU A 44 -0.92 -1.69 5.68
N ASN A 45 -0.74 -2.56 6.68
CA ASN A 45 -1.85 -3.20 7.40
C ASN A 45 -2.78 -2.21 8.12
N GLN A 46 -2.26 -1.12 8.69
CA GLN A 46 -3.09 -0.08 9.32
C GLN A 46 -3.94 0.64 8.29
N VAL A 47 -3.34 1.06 7.17
CA VAL A 47 -4.06 1.75 6.09
C VAL A 47 -5.10 0.84 5.47
N LEU A 48 -4.75 -0.44 5.26
CA LEU A 48 -5.69 -1.46 4.80
C LEU A 48 -6.80 -1.74 5.80
N GLY A 49 -6.48 -1.70 7.10
CA GLY A 49 -7.45 -1.77 8.19
C GLY A 49 -8.48 -0.64 8.13
N MET A 50 -8.02 0.59 7.88
CA MET A 50 -8.90 1.77 7.69
C MET A 50 -9.66 1.72 6.36
N ALA A 51 -9.08 1.08 5.35
CA ALA A 51 -9.70 0.89 4.05
C ALA A 51 -10.65 -0.32 4.01
N ARG A 52 -10.77 -1.11 5.09
CA ARG A 52 -11.77 -2.18 5.23
C ARG A 52 -13.15 -1.56 5.07
N GLY A 53 -13.85 -1.93 3.99
CA GLY A 53 -15.13 -1.36 3.60
C GLY A 53 -15.09 -0.60 2.26
N LYS A 54 -13.91 -0.13 1.84
CA LYS A 54 -13.68 0.42 0.49
C LYS A 54 -12.88 -0.53 -0.41
N VAL A 55 -12.08 -1.41 0.18
CA VAL A 55 -11.19 -2.33 -0.54
C VAL A 55 -11.49 -3.76 -0.08
N SER A 56 -11.67 -4.66 -1.04
CA SER A 56 -11.92 -6.07 -0.76
C SER A 56 -10.65 -6.79 -0.31
N GLN A 57 -10.78 -7.79 0.57
CA GLN A 57 -9.64 -8.58 1.06
C GLN A 57 -8.84 -9.24 -0.09
N GLN A 58 -9.51 -9.57 -1.20
CA GLN A 58 -8.86 -10.11 -2.40
C GLN A 58 -7.96 -9.09 -3.11
N GLN A 59 -8.37 -7.82 -3.18
CA GLN A 59 -7.53 -6.74 -3.73
C GLN A 59 -6.30 -6.53 -2.86
N VAL A 60 -6.47 -6.58 -1.54
CA VAL A 60 -5.37 -6.50 -0.58
C VAL A 60 -4.36 -7.63 -0.77
N ASN A 61 -4.84 -8.88 -0.83
CA ASN A 61 -3.96 -10.04 -1.01
C ASN A 61 -3.20 -9.96 -2.35
N ARG A 62 -3.88 -9.54 -3.43
CA ARG A 62 -3.23 -9.32 -4.74
C ARG A 62 -2.16 -8.23 -4.68
N LEU A 63 -2.44 -7.12 -3.99
CA LEU A 63 -1.45 -6.06 -3.80
C LEU A 63 -0.23 -6.59 -3.03
N PHE A 64 -0.44 -7.34 -1.95
CA PHE A 64 0.64 -7.99 -1.19
C PHE A 64 1.47 -8.95 -2.05
N GLU A 65 0.82 -9.76 -2.88
CA GLU A 65 1.49 -10.71 -3.76
C GLU A 65 2.29 -10.00 -4.87
N GLN A 66 1.75 -8.93 -5.45
CA GLN A 66 2.46 -8.14 -6.44
C GLN A 66 3.66 -7.43 -5.82
N LEU A 67 3.47 -6.80 -4.66
CA LEU A 67 4.53 -6.12 -3.92
C LEU A 67 5.61 -7.12 -3.44
N SER A 68 5.26 -8.37 -3.11
CA SER A 68 6.27 -9.35 -2.68
C SER A 68 7.16 -9.79 -3.85
N ARG A 69 6.63 -9.81 -5.07
CA ARG A 69 7.30 -10.18 -6.32
C ARG A 69 8.28 -9.15 -6.89
N ILE A 70 8.24 -7.89 -6.46
CA ILE A 70 9.16 -6.81 -6.89
C ILE A 70 10.24 -6.52 -5.86
#